data_AF-A0AAN8K430-F1
#
_entry.id   AF-A0AAN8K430-F1
#
_cell.length_a   1.000
_cell.length_b   1.000
_cell.length_c   1.000
_cell.angle_alpha   90.00
_cell.angle_beta   90.00
_cell.angle_gamma   90.00
#
_symmetry.space_group_name_H-M   'P 1'
#
loop_
_entity.id
_entity.type
_entity.pdbx_description
1 polymer ?
#
loop_
_entity_poly.entity_id
_entity_poly.type
_entity_poly.pdbx_seq_one_letter_code
_entity_poly.pdbx_strand_id
1 'polypeptide(L)'
;MVPVSLFSANVEFCDKDYLSQKLLECKPTKKDENLLPENRFGTGPGKPKFPNMDNVSKLGDLIDKDSWYIFKLLDIDPSFLEQPALTWLENGPYIEACEKIRSLNCVNDCAVRGVKLSADFLECARLEDNYQNILQVVEDNRKQQPNLRKPSKINQ
;
A
#
# COMPACT_ATOMS: atom_id res chain seq x y z
N MET A 1 4.67 0.14 1.48
CA MET A 1 4.42 -1.18 2.09
C MET A 1 5.76 -1.88 2.19
N VAL A 2 6.30 -2.04 3.41
CA VAL A 2 7.68 -2.48 3.66
C VAL A 2 7.97 -3.93 3.20
N PRO A 3 7.07 -4.91 3.37
CA PRO A 3 7.38 -6.32 3.06
C PRO A 3 7.63 -6.62 1.58
N VAL A 4 7.17 -5.77 0.67
CA VAL A 4 7.45 -5.93 -0.78
C VAL A 4 8.96 -5.82 -1.07
N SER A 5 9.71 -5.15 -0.19
CA SER A 5 11.18 -5.04 -0.29
C SER A 5 11.91 -6.39 -0.29
N LEU A 6 11.32 -7.45 0.28
CA LEU A 6 11.86 -8.81 0.26
C LEU A 6 12.08 -9.35 -1.16
N PHE A 7 11.27 -8.89 -2.12
CA PHE A 7 11.29 -9.32 -3.51
C PHE A 7 12.08 -8.36 -4.42
N SER A 8 12.66 -7.31 -3.86
CA SER A 8 13.48 -6.36 -4.59
C SER A 8 14.89 -6.92 -4.83
N ALA A 9 15.43 -6.65 -6.02
CA ALA A 9 16.83 -6.93 -6.35
C ALA A 9 17.79 -5.93 -5.68
N ASN A 10 17.29 -4.77 -5.25
CA ASN A 10 18.12 -3.69 -4.67
C ASN A 10 18.32 -3.82 -3.15
N VAL A 11 17.79 -4.89 -2.53
CA VAL A 11 17.92 -5.13 -1.09
C VAL A 11 18.92 -6.26 -0.89
N GLU A 12 19.96 -5.98 -0.12
CA GLU A 12 21.01 -6.94 0.20
C GLU A 12 20.46 -8.13 1.01
N PHE A 13 21.14 -9.27 0.94
CA PHE A 13 20.70 -10.48 1.65
C PHE A 13 20.67 -10.31 3.18
N CYS A 14 21.63 -9.58 3.75
CA CYS A 14 21.67 -9.30 5.18
C CYS A 14 20.46 -8.47 5.65
N ASP A 15 20.00 -7.52 4.83
CA ASP A 15 18.80 -6.73 5.11
C ASP A 15 17.53 -7.58 4.94
N LYS A 16 17.50 -8.50 3.95
CA LYS A 16 16.41 -9.47 3.80
C LYS A 16 16.29 -10.41 4.98
N ASP A 17 17.42 -10.89 5.51
CA ASP A 17 17.45 -11.69 6.73
C ASP A 17 16.89 -10.91 7.93
N TYR A 18 17.34 -9.66 8.09
CA TYR A 18 16.84 -8.79 9.14
C TYR A 18 15.33 -8.51 9.03
N LEU A 19 14.83 -8.23 7.82
CA LEU A 19 13.40 -8.06 7.54
C LEU A 19 12.61 -9.34 7.89
N SER A 20 13.15 -10.51 7.56
CA SER A 20 12.49 -11.80 7.82
C SER A 20 12.40 -12.10 9.30
N GLN A 21 13.49 -11.85 10.04
CA GLN A 21 13.49 -11.95 11.50
C GLN A 21 12.40 -11.06 12.09
N LYS A 22 12.31 -9.79 11.66
CA LYS A 22 11.29 -8.86 12.13
C LYS A 22 9.87 -9.28 11.79
N LEU A 23 9.64 -9.87 10.61
CA LEU A 23 8.33 -10.44 10.26
C LEU A 23 7.99 -11.63 11.16
N LEU A 24 8.93 -12.54 11.38
CA LEU A 24 8.70 -13.71 12.22
C LEU A 24 8.42 -13.32 13.68
N GLU A 25 9.09 -12.28 14.19
CA GLU A 25 8.83 -11.71 15.53
C GLU A 25 7.38 -11.21 15.68
N CYS A 26 6.78 -10.65 14.62
CA CYS A 26 5.42 -10.11 14.63
C CYS A 26 4.36 -11.04 14.02
N LYS A 27 4.68 -12.32 13.81
CA LYS A 27 3.77 -13.30 13.17
C LYS A 27 2.42 -13.37 13.92
N PRO A 28 1.29 -13.10 13.24
CA PRO A 28 -0.03 -13.13 13.86
C PRO A 28 -0.39 -14.53 14.33
N THR A 29 -1.07 -14.63 15.48
CA THR A 29 -1.46 -15.93 16.05
C THR A 29 -2.76 -16.40 15.40
N LYS A 30 -3.04 -17.71 15.38
CA LYS A 30 -4.27 -18.28 14.80
C LYS A 30 -5.60 -17.67 15.31
N LYS A 31 -5.59 -16.90 16.40
CA LYS A 31 -6.78 -16.17 16.90
C LYS A 31 -7.11 -14.90 16.08
N ASP A 32 -6.19 -14.44 15.24
CA ASP A 32 -6.33 -13.24 14.40
C ASP A 32 -6.80 -13.60 12.97
N GLU A 33 -7.84 -14.44 12.84
CA GLU A 33 -8.31 -14.95 11.54
C GLU A 33 -8.74 -13.82 10.58
N ASN A 34 -9.14 -12.68 11.14
CA ASN A 34 -9.41 -11.44 10.42
C ASN A 34 -8.19 -10.50 10.45
N LEU A 35 -7.08 -10.91 9.81
CA LEU A 35 -6.01 -9.99 9.37
C LEU A 35 -6.61 -8.90 8.48
N LEU A 36 -7.12 -7.86 9.10
CA LEU A 36 -7.47 -6.59 8.49
C LEU A 36 -6.49 -5.58 9.05
N PRO A 37 -5.86 -4.73 8.21
CA PRO A 37 -4.93 -3.74 8.71
C PRO A 37 -5.61 -2.84 9.73
N GLU A 38 -5.09 -2.79 10.96
CA GLU A 38 -5.58 -1.91 12.01
C GLU A 38 -5.28 -0.45 11.65
N ASN A 39 -4.09 -0.21 11.09
CA ASN A 39 -3.62 1.11 10.69
C ASN A 39 -3.60 1.22 9.17
N ARG A 40 -4.75 1.60 8.58
CA ARG A 40 -4.81 2.02 7.18
C ARG A 40 -4.19 3.42 7.02
N PHE A 41 -2.87 3.51 7.10
CA PHE A 41 -2.12 4.74 6.83
C PHE A 41 -2.51 5.28 5.45
N GLY A 42 -3.30 6.36 5.42
CA GLY A 42 -3.65 7.06 4.17
C GLY A 42 -5.06 6.81 3.60
N THR A 43 -5.96 6.08 4.27
CA THR A 43 -7.37 5.97 3.82
C THR A 43 -8.34 6.90 4.55
N GLY A 44 -7.90 7.56 5.63
CA GLY A 44 -8.70 8.52 6.40
C GLY A 44 -8.32 9.98 6.12
N PRO A 45 -9.20 10.96 6.38
CA PRO A 45 -8.85 12.36 6.27
C PRO A 45 -7.78 12.74 7.31
N GLY A 46 -6.68 13.32 6.86
CA GLY A 46 -5.61 13.80 7.75
C GLY A 46 -4.21 13.62 7.16
N LYS A 47 -3.21 14.21 7.83
CA LYS A 47 -1.80 13.95 7.51
C LYS A 47 -1.46 12.53 7.97
N PRO A 48 -0.76 11.72 7.16
CA PRO A 48 -0.24 10.44 7.62
C PRO A 48 0.62 10.67 8.87
N LYS A 49 0.43 9.84 9.90
CA LYS A 49 1.35 9.80 11.03
C LYS A 49 2.53 8.95 10.63
N PHE A 50 3.70 9.55 10.55
CA PHE A 50 4.94 8.85 10.29
C PHE A 50 5.61 8.46 11.62
N PRO A 51 6.25 7.28 11.69
CA PRO A 51 7.07 6.92 12.83
C PRO A 51 8.29 7.85 12.92
N ASN A 52 8.78 8.08 14.14
CA ASN A 52 10.02 8.83 14.34
C ASN A 52 11.20 7.94 13.95
N MET A 53 12.07 8.42 13.06
CA MET A 53 13.22 7.67 12.57
C MET A 53 14.50 8.43 12.88
N ASP A 54 15.51 7.70 13.36
CA ASP A 54 16.85 8.20 13.63
C ASP A 54 17.84 7.66 12.58
N ASN A 55 19.09 8.14 12.60
CA ASN A 55 20.14 7.71 11.66
C ASN A 55 20.54 6.22 11.78
N VAL A 56 20.04 5.53 12.82
CA VAL A 56 20.31 4.11 13.08
C VAL A 56 19.11 3.23 12.67
N SER A 57 17.95 3.83 12.40
CA SER A 57 16.73 3.10 12.03
C SER A 57 16.91 2.37 10.71
N LYS A 58 16.53 1.10 10.68
CA LYS A 58 16.56 0.23 9.51
C LYS A 58 15.15 0.01 8.97
N LEU A 59 15.07 -0.44 7.72
CA LEU A 59 13.79 -0.73 7.07
C LEU A 59 12.94 -1.75 7.86
N GLY A 60 13.58 -2.72 8.52
CA GLY A 60 12.89 -3.70 9.37
C GLY A 60 12.24 -3.14 10.63
N ASP A 61 12.64 -1.96 11.10
CA ASP A 61 12.02 -1.31 12.26
C ASP A 61 10.60 -0.79 11.94
N LEU A 62 10.26 -0.71 10.66
CA LEU A 62 8.94 -0.31 10.17
C LEU A 62 7.97 -1.48 10.01
N ILE A 63 8.41 -2.71 10.34
CA ILE A 63 7.57 -3.90 10.27
C ILE A 63 6.69 -4.01 11.51
N ASP A 64 5.42 -4.27 11.27
CA ASP A 64 4.37 -4.43 12.26
C ASP A 64 3.50 -5.66 11.94
N LYS A 65 2.42 -5.87 12.69
CA LYS A 65 1.49 -6.98 12.44
C LYS A 65 0.75 -6.81 11.10
N ASP A 66 0.45 -5.57 10.72
CA ASP A 66 -0.23 -5.24 9.46
C ASP A 66 0.62 -5.62 8.24
N SER A 67 1.94 -5.69 8.40
CA SER A 67 2.87 -6.15 7.37
C SER A 67 2.59 -7.59 6.90
N TRP A 68 1.98 -8.43 7.74
CA TRP A 68 1.56 -9.78 7.33
C TRP A 68 0.36 -9.80 6.38
N TYR A 69 -0.37 -8.69 6.26
CA TYR A 69 -1.55 -8.61 5.41
C TYR A 69 -1.24 -8.89 3.94
N ILE A 70 -0.05 -8.52 3.44
CA ILE A 70 0.28 -8.74 2.03
C ILE A 70 0.42 -10.23 1.68
N PHE A 71 0.91 -11.05 2.61
CA PHE A 71 1.03 -12.50 2.40
C PHE A 71 -0.35 -13.13 2.25
N LYS A 72 -1.33 -12.69 3.05
CA LYS A 72 -2.73 -13.10 2.91
C LYS A 72 -3.36 -12.54 1.63
N LEU A 73 -3.14 -11.26 1.34
CA LEU A 73 -3.76 -10.55 0.21
C LEU A 73 -3.33 -11.13 -1.15
N LEU A 74 -2.06 -11.50 -1.27
CA LEU A 74 -1.48 -12.02 -2.50
C LEU A 74 -1.34 -13.55 -2.50
N ASP A 75 -1.84 -14.23 -1.46
CA ASP A 75 -1.72 -15.67 -1.30
C ASP A 75 -0.27 -16.17 -1.42
N ILE A 76 0.64 -15.53 -0.69
CA ILE A 76 2.07 -15.87 -0.66
C ILE A 76 2.33 -16.83 0.50
N ASP A 77 2.94 -17.98 0.21
CA ASP A 77 3.46 -18.88 1.25
C ASP A 77 4.68 -18.26 1.94
N PRO A 78 4.62 -17.98 3.26
CA PRO A 78 5.71 -17.36 4.01
C PRO A 78 6.79 -18.35 4.47
N SER A 79 6.70 -19.64 4.11
CA SER A 79 7.63 -20.69 4.57
C SER A 79 9.11 -20.39 4.30
N PHE A 80 9.41 -19.65 3.22
CA PHE A 80 10.77 -19.23 2.89
C PHE A 80 11.41 -18.29 3.92
N LEU A 81 10.61 -17.55 4.70
CA LEU A 81 11.12 -16.61 5.73
C LEU A 81 11.88 -17.32 6.84
N GLU A 82 11.66 -18.63 7.03
CA GLU A 82 12.33 -19.45 8.04
C GLU A 82 13.74 -19.90 7.59
N GLN A 83 14.09 -19.65 6.33
CA GLN A 83 15.39 -19.98 5.75
C GLN A 83 16.24 -18.72 5.52
N PRO A 84 17.59 -18.84 5.51
CA PRO A 84 18.46 -17.71 5.20
C PRO A 84 18.20 -17.15 3.79
N ALA A 85 18.24 -15.83 3.64
CA ALA A 85 17.91 -15.11 2.40
C ALA A 85 18.73 -15.54 1.19
N LEU A 86 19.97 -16.01 1.41
CA LEU A 86 20.83 -16.56 0.36
C LEU A 86 20.22 -17.79 -0.34
N THR A 87 19.42 -18.57 0.39
CA THR A 87 18.81 -19.82 -0.11
C THR A 87 17.49 -19.60 -0.85
N TRP A 88 16.92 -18.39 -0.78
CA TRP A 88 15.59 -18.11 -1.32
C TRP A 88 15.51 -18.21 -2.84
N LEU A 89 16.62 -17.97 -3.54
CA LEU A 89 16.67 -18.03 -5.00
C LEU A 89 16.32 -19.42 -5.55
N GLU A 90 16.48 -20.46 -4.74
CA GLU A 90 16.17 -21.86 -5.09
C GLU A 90 14.87 -22.34 -4.41
N ASN A 91 14.23 -21.49 -3.61
CA ASN A 91 13.04 -21.84 -2.85
C ASN A 91 11.77 -21.60 -3.68
N GLY A 92 11.00 -22.67 -3.91
CA GLY A 92 9.75 -22.63 -4.70
C GLY A 92 8.76 -21.54 -4.26
N PRO A 93 8.35 -21.51 -2.98
CA PRO A 93 7.51 -20.45 -2.42
C PRO A 93 8.01 -19.02 -2.70
N TYR A 94 9.32 -18.77 -2.57
CA TYR A 94 9.88 -17.44 -2.86
C TYR A 94 9.81 -17.09 -4.34
N ILE A 95 10.09 -18.04 -5.23
CA ILE A 95 10.03 -17.85 -6.68
C ILE A 95 8.59 -17.50 -7.10
N GLU A 96 7.60 -18.26 -6.62
CA GLU A 96 6.18 -18.01 -6.88
C GLU A 96 5.76 -16.62 -6.36
N ALA A 97 6.20 -16.25 -5.16
CA ALA A 97 5.93 -14.94 -4.59
C ALA A 97 6.53 -13.80 -5.45
N CYS A 98 7.75 -13.99 -5.97
CA CYS A 98 8.37 -13.03 -6.88
C CYS A 98 7.55 -12.84 -8.17
N GLU A 99 7.01 -13.92 -8.74
CA GLU A 99 6.15 -13.85 -9.93
C GLU A 99 4.85 -13.09 -9.63
N LYS A 100 4.19 -13.42 -8.52
CA LYS A 100 2.98 -12.71 -8.06
C LYS A 100 3.23 -11.22 -7.88
N ILE A 101 4.32 -10.84 -7.22
CA ILE A 101 4.68 -9.43 -6.99
C ILE A 101 5.01 -8.72 -8.31
N ARG A 102 5.74 -9.36 -9.23
CA ARG A 102 6.05 -8.77 -10.56
C ARG A 102 4.81 -8.58 -11.43
N SER A 103 3.79 -9.40 -11.24
CA SER A 103 2.50 -9.26 -11.95
C SER A 103 1.66 -8.08 -11.46
N LEU A 104 2.00 -7.48 -10.31
CA LEU A 104 1.29 -6.32 -9.80
C LEU A 104 1.55 -5.12 -10.71
N ASN A 105 0.49 -4.63 -11.34
CA ASN A 105 0.52 -3.37 -12.06
C ASN A 105 0.70 -2.22 -11.05
N CYS A 106 1.96 -1.80 -10.86
CA CYS A 106 2.29 -0.72 -9.96
C CYS A 106 1.88 0.62 -10.59
N VAL A 107 0.82 1.23 -10.05
CA VAL A 107 0.48 2.65 -9.76
C VAL A 107 0.97 3.80 -10.68
N ASN A 108 1.94 3.61 -11.56
CA ASN A 108 2.30 4.60 -12.57
C ASN A 108 1.06 4.99 -13.39
N ASP A 109 0.15 4.06 -13.67
CA ASP A 109 -1.12 4.42 -14.31
C ASP A 109 -1.97 5.39 -13.46
N CYS A 110 -2.00 5.27 -12.13
CA CYS A 110 -2.80 6.17 -11.29
C CYS A 110 -2.15 7.56 -11.14
N ALA A 111 -0.81 7.62 -11.01
CA ALA A 111 -0.08 8.88 -10.99
C ALA A 111 -0.10 9.58 -12.36
N VAL A 112 0.15 8.84 -13.44
CA VAL A 112 0.03 9.33 -14.83
C VAL A 112 -1.40 9.75 -15.12
N ARG A 113 -2.41 8.99 -14.68
CA ARG A 113 -3.83 9.36 -14.82
C ARG A 113 -4.18 10.58 -13.98
N GLY A 114 -3.62 10.75 -12.79
CA GLY A 114 -3.79 11.94 -11.96
C GLY A 114 -3.19 13.18 -12.62
N VAL A 115 -1.96 13.07 -13.14
CA VAL A 115 -1.29 14.13 -13.90
C VAL A 115 -2.07 14.45 -15.18
N LYS A 116 -2.49 13.43 -15.93
CA LYS A 116 -3.27 13.56 -17.16
C LYS A 116 -4.63 14.21 -16.90
N LEU A 117 -5.34 13.78 -15.85
CA LEU A 117 -6.60 14.39 -15.43
C LEU A 117 -6.41 15.86 -15.06
N SER A 118 -5.36 16.17 -14.30
CA SER A 118 -5.06 17.54 -13.89
C SER A 118 -4.72 18.43 -15.10
N ALA A 119 -3.95 17.90 -16.05
CA ALA A 119 -3.59 18.59 -17.29
C ALA A 119 -4.81 18.78 -18.22
N ASP A 120 -5.62 17.75 -18.43
CA ASP A 120 -6.82 17.82 -19.26
C ASP A 120 -7.85 18.79 -18.67
N PHE A 121 -8.02 18.77 -17.34
CA PHE A 121 -8.93 19.68 -16.66
C PHE A 121 -8.44 21.13 -16.70
N LEU A 122 -7.13 21.36 -16.59
CA LEU A 122 -6.53 22.69 -16.72
C LEU A 122 -6.78 23.28 -18.11
N GLU A 123 -6.64 22.49 -19.18
CA GLU A 123 -6.95 22.95 -20.54
C GLU A 123 -8.46 23.23 -20.72
N CYS A 124 -9.34 22.38 -20.17
CA CYS A 124 -10.78 22.62 -20.23
C CYS A 124 -11.22 23.88 -19.46
N ALA A 125 -10.55 24.19 -18.35
CA ALA A 125 -10.85 25.33 -17.48
C ALA A 125 -10.14 26.64 -17.89
N ARG A 126 -9.40 26.65 -19.00
CA ARG A 126 -8.55 27.79 -19.40
C ARG A 126 -9.31 29.01 -19.89
N LEU A 127 -10.53 28.81 -20.38
CA LEU A 127 -11.46 29.87 -20.78
C LEU A 127 -12.45 30.14 -19.64
N GLU A 128 -12.68 31.43 -19.35
CA GLU A 128 -13.53 31.86 -18.23
C GLU A 128 -14.95 31.28 -18.32
N ASP A 129 -15.57 31.25 -19.50
CA ASP A 129 -16.92 30.71 -19.68
C ASP A 129 -17.00 29.20 -19.34
N ASN A 130 -15.97 28.44 -19.71
CA ASN A 130 -15.89 27.02 -19.37
C ASN A 130 -15.66 26.84 -17.87
N TYR A 131 -14.82 27.69 -17.27
CA TYR A 131 -14.55 27.67 -15.84
C TYR A 131 -15.81 27.94 -15.02
N GLN A 132 -16.61 28.95 -15.40
CA GLN A 132 -17.87 29.26 -14.74
C GLN A 132 -18.90 28.13 -14.87
N ASN A 133 -18.98 27.49 -16.04
CA ASN A 133 -19.83 26.30 -16.23
C ASN A 133 -19.38 25.12 -15.34
N ILE A 134 -18.07 24.88 -15.24
CA ILE A 134 -17.50 23.85 -14.36
C ILE A 134 -17.85 24.15 -12.90
N LEU A 135 -17.73 25.39 -12.45
CA LEU A 135 -18.06 25.78 -11.07
C LEU A 135 -19.52 25.52 -10.74
N GLN A 136 -20.44 25.85 -11.64
CA GLN A 136 -21.87 25.59 -11.46
C GLN A 136 -22.16 24.09 -11.34
N VAL A 137 -21.59 23.26 -12.23
CA VAL A 137 -21.77 21.81 -12.19
C VAL A 137 -21.17 21.18 -10.92
N VAL A 138 -19.99 21.64 -10.49
CA VAL A 138 -19.36 21.16 -9.24
C VAL A 138 -20.20 21.53 -8.02
N GLU A 139 -20.73 22.75 -7.98
CA GLU A 139 -21.55 23.21 -6.87
C GLU A 139 -22.90 22.49 -6.81
N ASP A 140 -23.54 22.26 -7.96
CA ASP A 140 -24.76 21.46 -8.05
C ASP A 140 -24.50 19.98 -7.67
N ASN A 141 -23.38 19.40 -8.08
CA ASN A 141 -22.99 18.05 -7.67
C ASN A 141 -22.76 17.96 -6.15
N ARG A 142 -22.10 18.96 -5.53
CA ARG A 142 -21.93 19.04 -4.07
C ARG A 142 -23.27 19.13 -3.34
N LYS A 143 -24.24 19.88 -3.87
CA LYS A 143 -25.59 19.96 -3.30
C LYS A 143 -26.36 18.63 -3.43
N GLN A 144 -26.22 17.93 -4.55
CA GLN A 144 -26.87 16.64 -4.78
C GLN A 144 -26.23 15.51 -3.97
N GLN A 145 -24.92 15.58 -3.72
CA GLN A 145 -24.17 14.58 -2.97
C GLN A 145 -23.38 15.24 -1.82
N PRO A 146 -24.07 15.75 -0.79
CA PRO A 146 -23.46 16.58 0.24
C PRO A 146 -22.44 15.84 1.12
N ASN A 147 -22.37 14.50 1.04
CA ASN A 147 -21.51 13.69 1.91
C ASN A 147 -21.13 12.32 1.30
N LEU A 148 -20.32 12.31 0.24
CA LEU A 148 -19.73 11.08 -0.31
C LEU A 148 -18.74 10.34 0.62
N ARG A 149 -18.48 10.89 1.81
CA ARG A 149 -17.44 10.42 2.75
C ARG A 149 -18.00 9.87 4.07
N LYS A 150 -19.31 9.77 4.24
CA LYS A 150 -19.88 9.07 5.40
C LYS A 150 -19.77 7.56 5.13
N PRO A 151 -19.20 6.76 6.05
CA PRO A 151 -19.30 5.31 5.92
C PRO A 151 -20.79 4.94 5.90
N SER A 152 -21.17 4.03 5.00
CA SER A 152 -22.50 3.43 5.00
C SER A 152 -22.77 2.92 6.41
N LYS A 153 -23.85 3.41 7.06
CA LYS A 153 -24.29 2.83 8.33
C LYS A 153 -24.68 1.38 8.03
N ILE A 154 -23.84 0.44 8.44
CA ILE A 154 -24.22 -0.97 8.50
C ILE A 154 -25.20 -1.05 9.66
N ASN A 155 -26.50 -1.20 9.35
CA ASN A 155 -27.52 -1.42 10.37
C ASN A 155 -27.27 -2.82 10.96
N GLN A 156 -26.97 -2.88 12.26
CA GLN A 156 -27.05 -4.10 13.08
C GLN A 156 -28.50 -4.32 13.52
#